data_AF-A0A5N0E4P4-F1
#
_entry.id   AF-A0A5N0E4P4-F1
#
_cell.length_a   1.000
_cell.length_b   1.000
_cell.length_c   1.000
_cell.angle_alpha   90.00
_cell.angle_beta   90.00
_cell.angle_gamma   90.00
#
_symmetry.space_group_name_H-M   'P 1'
#
loop_
_entity.id
_entity.type
_entity.pdbx_description
1 polymer ?
#
loop_
_entity_poly.entity_id
_entity_poly.type
_entity_poly.pdbx_seq_one_letter_code
_entity_poly.pdbx_strand_id
1 'polypeptide(L)'
;MESIDAGSHRFSTSAQWESWLADRHDDAADVWLVIAKKGAEGLTIGEALDVALCFGWIDSHRKALDERHFLQRYSPRRAKSPWSQLNMSKAEALIAAGRMREPGYAAIEAAEADGRWTAAKARTPGARAARIGTSLARVS
;
A
#
# COMPACT_ATOMS: atom_id res chain seq x y z
N MET A 1 -18.62 -6.87 13.28
CA MET A 1 -17.14 -6.85 13.24
C MET A 1 -16.68 -8.00 14.11
N GLU A 2 -16.31 -9.13 13.51
CA GLU A 2 -15.76 -10.27 14.24
C GLU A 2 -14.24 -10.11 14.31
N SER A 3 -13.70 -10.04 15.52
CA SER A 3 -12.26 -10.07 15.77
C SER A 3 -11.78 -11.51 15.62
N ILE A 4 -10.94 -11.79 14.63
CA ILE A 4 -10.32 -13.11 14.44
C ILE A 4 -8.85 -12.93 14.83
N ASP A 5 -8.39 -13.66 15.85
CA ASP A 5 -7.22 -13.30 16.68
C ASP A 5 -7.39 -11.95 17.39
N ALA A 6 -6.78 -11.78 18.57
CA ALA A 6 -7.10 -10.72 19.55
C ALA A 6 -6.83 -9.25 19.11
N GLY A 7 -6.70 -8.97 17.80
CA GLY A 7 -6.55 -7.62 17.26
C GLY A 7 -6.63 -7.52 15.72
N SER A 8 -7.27 -8.46 15.00
CA SER A 8 -7.46 -8.33 13.55
C SER A 8 -8.93 -8.12 13.17
N HIS A 9 -9.17 -7.29 12.14
CA HIS A 9 -10.47 -6.84 11.69
C HIS A 9 -10.81 -7.47 10.33
N ARG A 10 -12.01 -8.05 10.23
CA ARG A 10 -12.56 -8.53 8.97
C ARG A 10 -13.60 -7.54 8.45
N PHE A 11 -13.38 -7.06 7.23
CA PHE A 11 -14.34 -6.29 6.44
C PHE A 11 -14.73 -7.09 5.20
N SER A 12 -16.03 -7.08 4.86
CA SER A 12 -16.54 -7.76 3.68
C SER A 12 -16.40 -6.92 2.42
N THR A 13 -16.30 -5.59 2.55
CA THR A 13 -16.23 -4.65 1.43
C THR A 13 -15.27 -3.50 1.69
N SER A 14 -14.83 -2.86 0.61
CA SER A 14 -14.05 -1.62 0.65
C SER A 14 -14.78 -0.48 1.36
N ALA A 15 -16.10 -0.39 1.22
CA ALA A 15 -16.92 0.63 1.87
C ALA A 15 -16.93 0.51 3.41
N GLN A 16 -16.93 -0.71 3.95
CA GLN A 16 -16.83 -0.92 5.40
C GLN A 16 -15.45 -0.52 5.94
N TRP A 17 -14.40 -0.82 5.18
CA TRP A 17 -13.04 -0.39 5.51
C TRP A 17 -12.88 1.14 5.42
N GLU A 18 -13.45 1.76 4.39
CA GLU A 18 -13.46 3.22 4.21
C GLU A 18 -14.20 3.91 5.36
N SER A 19 -15.34 3.39 5.78
CA SER A 19 -16.07 3.89 6.95
C SER A 19 -15.23 3.83 8.23
N TRP A 20 -14.53 2.71 8.47
CA TRP A 20 -13.66 2.59 9.64
C TRP A 20 -12.51 3.61 9.62
N LEU A 21 -11.89 3.87 8.47
CA LEU A 21 -10.84 4.89 8.37
C LEU A 21 -11.40 6.30 8.51
N ALA A 22 -12.57 6.60 7.95
CA ALA A 22 -13.20 7.90 8.12
C ALA A 22 -13.32 8.28 9.60
N ASP A 23 -13.63 7.31 10.46
CA ASP A 23 -13.80 7.50 11.89
C ASP A 23 -12.50 7.42 12.72
N ARG A 24 -11.40 6.85 12.19
CA ARG A 24 -10.25 6.43 13.03
C ARG A 24 -8.87 6.69 12.43
N HIS A 25 -8.77 7.31 11.27
CA HIS A 25 -7.50 7.47 10.55
C HIS A 25 -6.45 8.32 11.30
N ASP A 26 -6.89 9.19 12.21
CA ASP A 26 -6.09 10.09 13.03
C ASP A 26 -5.75 9.52 14.41
N ASP A 27 -6.63 8.71 14.98
CA ASP A 27 -6.47 8.13 16.32
C ASP A 27 -5.80 6.74 16.34
N ALA A 28 -5.96 5.94 15.29
CA ALA A 28 -5.47 4.57 15.28
C ALA A 28 -4.00 4.46 14.83
N ALA A 29 -3.18 3.81 15.67
CA ALA A 29 -1.75 3.62 15.36
C ALA A 29 -1.50 2.62 14.22
N ASP A 30 -2.27 1.53 14.17
CA ASP A 30 -2.33 0.57 13.08
C ASP A 30 -3.60 -0.29 13.15
N VAL A 31 -3.80 -1.12 12.13
CA VAL A 31 -4.82 -2.17 12.12
C VAL A 31 -4.33 -3.38 11.32
N TRP A 32 -4.66 -4.58 11.78
CA TRP A 32 -4.51 -5.80 11.01
C TRP A 32 -5.83 -6.15 10.32
N LEU A 33 -5.82 -6.27 9.00
CA LEU A 33 -6.99 -6.65 8.23
C LEU A 33 -6.90 -8.11 7.79
N VAL A 34 -8.02 -8.82 7.86
CA VAL A 34 -8.20 -10.10 7.18
C VAL A 34 -8.45 -9.83 5.69
N ILE A 35 -7.51 -10.27 4.85
CA ILE A 35 -7.53 -10.05 3.41
C ILE A 35 -7.81 -11.35 2.67
N ALA A 36 -8.76 -11.29 1.72
CA ALA A 36 -9.10 -12.39 0.84
C ALA A 36 -7.97 -12.67 -0.17
N LYS A 37 -7.58 -13.95 -0.29
CA LYS A 37 -6.75 -14.42 -1.40
C LYS A 37 -7.57 -14.47 -2.69
N LYS A 38 -6.89 -14.63 -3.83
CA LYS A 38 -7.56 -14.79 -5.13
C LYS A 38 -8.56 -15.95 -5.07
N GLY A 39 -9.81 -15.68 -5.44
CA GLY A 39 -10.91 -16.67 -5.42
C GLY A 39 -11.58 -16.86 -4.07
N ALA A 40 -11.14 -16.16 -3.01
CA ALA A 40 -11.85 -16.09 -1.74
C ALA A 40 -12.78 -14.87 -1.70
N GLU A 41 -13.80 -14.94 -0.85
CA GLU A 41 -14.73 -13.83 -0.60
C GLU A 41 -14.16 -12.87 0.44
N GLY A 42 -14.48 -11.58 0.29
CA GLY A 42 -14.11 -10.52 1.23
C GLY A 42 -13.18 -9.47 0.64
N LEU A 43 -12.72 -8.55 1.49
CA LEU A 43 -11.86 -7.43 1.10
C LEU A 43 -10.55 -7.93 0.47
N THR A 44 -10.28 -7.50 -0.76
CA THR A 44 -9.03 -7.83 -1.45
C THR A 44 -7.90 -6.88 -1.04
N ILE A 45 -6.65 -7.30 -1.26
CA ILE A 45 -5.48 -6.46 -0.95
C ILE A 45 -5.46 -5.16 -1.76
N GLY A 46 -5.96 -5.20 -3.01
CA GLY A 46 -6.04 -4.03 -3.88
C GLY A 46 -7.02 -3.00 -3.34
N GLU A 47 -8.23 -3.45 -3.01
CA GLU A 47 -9.26 -2.60 -2.40
C GLU A 47 -8.82 -2.02 -1.05
N ALA A 48 -8.19 -2.84 -0.20
CA ALA A 48 -7.69 -2.40 1.09
C ALA A 48 -6.60 -1.32 0.95
N LEU A 49 -5.66 -1.51 0.01
CA LEU A 49 -4.60 -0.53 -0.26
C LEU A 49 -5.15 0.76 -0.87
N ASP A 50 -6.07 0.66 -1.82
CA ASP A 50 -6.64 1.84 -2.48
C ASP A 50 -7.34 2.75 -1.44
N VAL A 51 -8.17 2.14 -0.58
CA VAL A 51 -8.81 2.86 0.52
C VAL A 51 -7.77 3.41 1.52
N ALA A 52 -6.74 2.63 1.89
CA ALA A 52 -5.70 3.13 2.80
C ALA A 52 -4.97 4.36 2.22
N LEU A 53 -4.64 4.36 0.93
CA LEU A 53 -3.98 5.49 0.28
C LEU A 53 -4.86 6.75 0.31
N CYS A 54 -6.19 6.61 0.18
CA CYS A 54 -7.13 7.73 0.27
C CYS A 54 -7.03 8.50 1.60
N PHE A 55 -6.63 7.85 2.68
CA PHE A 55 -6.50 8.44 4.01
C PHE A 55 -5.03 8.64 4.44
N GLY A 56 -4.06 8.54 3.53
CA GLY A 56 -2.65 8.72 3.87
C GLY A 56 -2.03 7.55 4.65
N TRP A 57 -2.68 6.39 4.62
CA TRP A 57 -2.19 5.14 5.22
C TRP A 57 -1.39 4.30 4.20
N ILE A 58 -0.65 3.31 4.70
CA ILE A 58 0.13 2.36 3.89
C ILE A 58 0.11 0.96 4.51
N ASP A 59 0.23 -0.07 3.67
CA ASP A 59 0.48 -1.44 4.10
C ASP A 59 1.92 -1.64 4.60
N SER A 60 2.14 -2.67 5.44
CA SER A 60 3.49 -3.08 5.85
C SER A 60 3.66 -4.59 5.93
N HIS A 61 3.25 -5.20 7.04
CA HIS A 61 3.55 -6.59 7.34
C HIS A 61 2.41 -7.50 6.92
N ARG A 62 2.77 -8.66 6.36
CA ARG A 62 1.83 -9.74 6.05
C ARG A 62 2.07 -10.92 7.00
N LYS A 63 1.00 -11.55 7.47
CA LYS A 63 1.04 -12.84 8.20
C LYS A 63 0.09 -13.84 7.53
N ALA A 64 0.44 -15.12 7.57
CA ALA A 64 -0.49 -16.17 7.16
C ALA A 64 -1.67 -16.23 8.15
N LEU A 65 -2.85 -16.61 7.66
CA LEU A 65 -4.03 -16.88 8.49
C LEU A 65 -4.55 -18.29 8.20
N ASP A 66 -5.12 -18.50 7.02
CA ASP A 66 -5.71 -19.78 6.60
C ASP A 66 -5.51 -20.01 5.09
N GLU A 67 -6.11 -21.06 4.52
CA GLU A 67 -5.99 -21.39 3.10
C GLU A 67 -6.54 -20.31 2.15
N ARG A 68 -7.55 -19.57 2.60
CA ARG A 68 -8.33 -18.60 1.81
C ARG A 68 -7.99 -17.13 2.14
N HIS A 69 -7.34 -16.86 3.27
CA HIS A 69 -7.06 -15.51 3.75
C HIS A 69 -5.64 -15.35 4.29
N PHE A 70 -5.21 -14.10 4.44
CA PHE A 70 -4.01 -13.71 5.16
C PHE A 70 -4.27 -12.42 5.92
N LEU A 71 -3.43 -12.08 6.89
CA LEU A 71 -3.48 -10.80 7.59
C LEU A 71 -2.54 -9.80 6.94
N GLN A 72 -3.00 -8.57 6.75
CA GLN A 72 -2.18 -7.44 6.29
C GLN A 72 -2.30 -6.28 7.26
N ARG A 73 -1.16 -5.78 7.74
CA ARG A 73 -1.14 -4.58 8.61
C ARG A 73 -1.14 -3.31 7.77
N TYR A 74 -1.99 -2.36 8.15
CA TYR A 74 -2.05 -1.00 7.64
C TYR A 74 -1.83 0.00 8.78
N SER A 75 -1.18 1.12 8.49
CA SER A 75 -0.93 2.19 9.46
C SER A 75 -0.83 3.56 8.76
N PRO A 76 -1.00 4.68 9.49
CA PRO A 76 -0.67 6.00 8.95
C PRO A 76 0.76 6.02 8.40
N ARG A 77 1.00 6.74 7.29
CA ARG A 77 2.36 6.93 6.78
C ARG A 77 3.18 7.73 7.77
N ARG A 78 4.37 7.23 8.10
CA ARG A 78 5.34 8.02 8.87
C ARG A 78 5.90 9.13 7.98
N ALA A 79 6.36 10.20 8.60
CA ALA A 79 6.91 11.37 7.90
C ALA A 79 7.93 11.03 6.80
N LYS A 80 8.75 9.99 7.00
CA LYS A 80 9.80 9.56 6.04
C LYS A 80 9.47 8.27 5.30
N SER A 81 8.23 7.78 5.36
CA SER A 81 7.85 6.55 4.66
C SER A 81 8.04 6.72 3.14
N PRO A 82 8.74 5.79 2.46
CA PRO A 82 8.97 5.91 1.03
C PRO A 82 7.67 5.77 0.23
N TRP A 83 7.68 6.31 -0.99
CA TRP A 83 6.66 6.05 -2.00
C TRP A 83 7.24 5.10 -3.06
N SER A 84 6.50 4.02 -3.33
CA SER A 84 6.77 3.16 -4.48
C SER A 84 6.08 3.73 -5.71
N GLN A 85 6.54 3.36 -6.91
CA GLN A 85 5.85 3.71 -8.15
C GLN A 85 4.42 3.18 -8.20
N LEU A 86 4.20 1.96 -7.70
CA LEU A 86 2.87 1.37 -7.62
C LEU A 86 1.92 2.24 -6.77
N ASN A 87 2.36 2.64 -5.57
CA ASN A 87 1.52 3.42 -4.66
C ASN A 87 1.29 4.83 -5.22
N MET A 88 2.29 5.42 -5.88
CA MET A 88 2.16 6.71 -6.57
C MET A 88 1.13 6.64 -7.71
N SER A 89 1.25 5.65 -8.60
CA SER A 89 0.33 5.45 -9.71
C SER A 89 -1.11 5.19 -9.22
N LYS A 90 -1.26 4.42 -8.14
CA LYS A 90 -2.57 4.24 -7.47
C LYS A 90 -3.12 5.54 -6.92
N ALA A 91 -2.29 6.33 -6.23
CA ALA A 91 -2.71 7.62 -5.69
C ALA A 91 -3.15 8.59 -6.81
N GLU A 92 -2.40 8.66 -7.91
CA GLU A 92 -2.77 9.46 -9.09
C GLU A 92 -4.11 9.01 -9.68
N ALA A 93 -4.34 7.70 -9.82
CA ALA A 93 -5.63 7.16 -10.27
C ALA A 93 -6.79 7.47 -9.31
N LEU A 94 -6.55 7.42 -7.99
CA LEU A 94 -7.55 7.74 -6.97
C LEU A 94 -7.88 9.23 -6.93
N ILE A 95 -6.91 10.11 -7.19
CA ILE A 95 -7.13 11.55 -7.37
C ILE A 95 -7.99 11.78 -8.61
N ALA A 96 -7.63 11.18 -9.75
CA ALA A 96 -8.40 11.32 -10.98
C ALA A 96 -9.85 10.81 -10.84
N ALA A 97 -10.07 9.81 -9.99
CA ALA A 97 -11.38 9.27 -9.67
C ALA A 97 -12.14 10.05 -8.57
N GLY A 98 -11.57 11.13 -8.01
CA GLY A 98 -12.19 11.92 -6.95
C GLY A 98 -12.36 11.18 -5.60
N ARG A 99 -11.56 10.13 -5.38
CA ARG A 99 -11.66 9.27 -4.17
C ARG A 99 -10.70 9.65 -3.05
N MET A 100 -9.65 10.42 -3.36
CA MET A 100 -8.66 10.84 -2.39
C MET A 100 -9.29 11.73 -1.31
N ARG A 101 -8.91 11.55 -0.03
CA ARG A 101 -9.37 12.38 1.09
C ARG A 101 -8.27 13.32 1.54
N GLU A 102 -8.62 14.31 2.36
CA GLU A 102 -7.69 15.34 2.85
C GLU A 102 -6.40 14.75 3.49
N PRO A 103 -6.47 13.73 4.36
CA PRO A 103 -5.26 13.08 4.91
C PRO A 103 -4.38 12.41 3.83
N GLY A 104 -5.00 11.88 2.77
CA GLY A 104 -4.28 11.32 1.63
C GLY A 104 -3.54 12.39 0.82
N TYR A 105 -4.18 13.53 0.56
CA TYR A 105 -3.54 14.68 -0.06
C TYR A 105 -2.38 15.22 0.79
N ALA A 106 -2.58 15.39 2.10
CA ALA A 106 -1.52 15.83 3.02
C ALA A 106 -0.29 14.91 2.98
N ALA A 107 -0.49 13.58 2.88
CA ALA A 107 0.61 12.63 2.76
C ALA A 107 1.37 12.72 1.42
N ILE A 108 0.69 13.13 0.34
CA ILE A 108 1.30 13.37 -0.98
C ILE A 108 2.08 14.68 -0.94
N GLU A 109 1.48 15.77 -0.46
CA GLU A 109 2.13 17.08 -0.33
C GLU A 109 3.42 16.99 0.50
N ALA A 110 3.38 16.28 1.64
CA ALA A 110 4.56 16.05 2.46
C ALA A 110 5.67 15.30 1.71
N ALA A 111 5.30 14.36 0.82
CA ALA A 111 6.25 13.61 0.00
C ALA A 111 6.77 14.39 -1.22
N GLU A 112 5.99 15.33 -1.73
CA GLU A 112 6.45 16.28 -2.75
C GLU A 112 7.43 17.28 -2.15
N ALA A 113 7.11 17.83 -0.98
CA ALA A 113 7.94 18.82 -0.28
C ALA A 113 9.35 18.31 0.06
N ASP A 114 9.50 17.02 0.37
CA ASP A 114 10.79 16.40 0.69
C ASP A 114 11.38 15.52 -0.42
N GLY A 115 10.77 15.54 -1.60
CA GLY A 115 11.28 14.89 -2.81
C GLY A 115 11.07 13.36 -2.88
N ARG A 116 10.45 12.72 -1.88
CA ARG A 116 10.11 11.29 -1.93
C ARG A 116 9.19 10.94 -3.10
N TRP A 117 8.29 11.84 -3.48
CA TRP A 117 7.41 11.68 -4.64
C TRP A 117 8.18 11.67 -5.96
N THR A 118 9.08 12.64 -6.15
CA THR A 118 9.98 12.70 -7.32
C THR A 118 10.91 11.48 -7.39
N ALA A 119 11.45 11.04 -6.25
CA ALA A 119 12.27 9.84 -6.17
C ALA A 119 11.51 8.58 -6.58
N ALA A 120 10.20 8.49 -6.30
CA ALA A 120 9.36 7.39 -6.78
C ALA A 120 9.25 7.42 -8.31
N LYS A 121 8.97 8.59 -8.92
CA LYS A 121 8.90 8.75 -10.39
C LYS A 121 10.18 8.28 -11.09
N ALA A 122 11.35 8.64 -10.55
CA ALA A 122 12.65 8.33 -11.16
C ALA A 122 13.03 6.83 -11.13
N ARG A 123 12.37 6.00 -10.33
CA ARG A 123 12.68 4.56 -10.19
C ARG A 123 12.07 3.70 -11.32
N THR A 124 12.21 4.11 -12.58
CA THR A 124 11.75 3.35 -13.75
C THR A 124 12.37 1.93 -13.79
N PRO A 125 11.58 0.85 -13.94
CA PRO A 125 12.12 -0.46 -14.27
C PRO A 125 12.63 -0.42 -15.73
N GLY A 126 13.94 -0.36 -15.90
CA GLY A 126 14.57 -0.34 -17.23
C GLY A 126 16.09 -0.13 -17.20
N ALA A 127 16.64 0.50 -16.16
CA ALA A 127 18.08 0.67 -16.02
C ALA A 127 18.70 -0.36 -15.05
N ARG A 128 18.49 -1.66 -15.30
CA ARG A 128 19.48 -2.65 -14.83
C ARG A 128 20.56 -2.68 -15.92
N ALA A 129 21.57 -1.81 -15.77
CA ALA A 129 22.74 -1.81 -16.63
C ALA A 129 23.25 -3.25 -16.78
N ALA A 130 23.18 -3.78 -17.99
CA ALA A 130 23.82 -5.04 -18.34
C ALA A 130 25.31 -4.88 -18.02
N ARG A 131 25.77 -5.51 -16.93
CA ARG A 131 27.18 -5.81 -16.77
C ARG A 131 27.47 -6.91 -17.80
N ILE A 132 27.82 -6.48 -19.01
CA ILE A 132 28.46 -7.34 -20.00
C ILE A 132 29.74 -7.87 -19.34
N GLY A 133 29.72 -9.15 -18.97
CA GLY A 133 30.90 -9.87 -18.56
C GLY A 133 31.78 -10.05 -19.79
N THR A 134 32.82 -9.25 -19.93
CA THR A 134 33.86 -9.47 -20.92
C THR A 134 34.71 -10.66 -20.46
N SER A 135 34.38 -11.86 -20.93
CA SER A 135 35.29 -13.00 -20.86
C SER A 135 35.89 -13.23 -22.25
N LEU A 136 37.08 -12.67 -22.47
CA LEU A 136 37.90 -12.97 -23.64
C LEU A 136 38.56 -14.34 -23.40
N ALA A 137 38.03 -15.39 -24.04
CA ALA A 137 38.78 -16.63 -24.21
C ALA A 137 39.80 -16.40 -25.34
N ARG A 138 41.09 -16.43 -25.02
CA ARG A 138 42.16 -16.61 -26.00
C ARG A 138 42.32 -18.11 -26.25
N VAL A 139 42.19 -18.51 -27.50
CA VAL A 139 42.69 -19.79 -28.01
C VAL A 139 44.17 -19.63 -28.29
N SER A 140 44.99 -20.55 -27.79
CA SER A 140 46.32 -20.89 -28.31
C SER A 140 46.52 -22.38 -28.08
#